data_AF-A0A542Y5V8-F1
#
_entry.id   AF-A0A542Y5V8-F1
#
_cell.length_a   1.000
_cell.length_b   1.000
_cell.length_c   1.000
_cell.angle_alpha   90.00
_cell.angle_beta   90.00
_cell.angle_gamma   90.00
#
_symmetry.space_group_name_H-M   'P 1'
#
loop_
_entity.id
_entity.type
_entity.pdbx_description
1 polymer ?
#
loop_
_entity_poly.entity_id
_entity_poly.type
_entity_poly.pdbx_seq_one_letter_code
_entity_poly.pdbx_strand_id
1 'polypeptide(L)'
;MRSRPANPTHPEATANDYRPNKADRVTLVVLLAIVLLAAVERTSTYIYRLAELHATGSHTVPVKTYGLHATAELHDTTSGTPFPIDVSAGSVTVDRLTSIETGYLTAQHTVAYIATLAVVTALILLGRNTFRGRVFSRANTAILFVGATLGAAGYFFSSLLQQMASNELIHRLSEGNLEVWMLASGNPTPVLLGTLAFTVVLFAYAVGARLQRETEGLV
;
A
#
# COMPACT_ATOMS: atom_id res chain seq x y z
N MET A 1 -45.64 -39.72 -44.46
CA MET A 1 -45.12 -39.79 -43.08
C MET A 1 -43.70 -40.34 -43.12
N ARG A 2 -42.68 -39.47 -43.03
CA ARG A 2 -41.27 -39.88 -42.94
C ARG A 2 -40.82 -39.67 -41.50
N SER A 3 -40.44 -40.76 -40.83
CA SER A 3 -39.89 -40.78 -39.48
C SER A 3 -38.57 -40.00 -39.43
N ARG A 4 -38.55 -38.92 -38.64
CA ARG A 4 -37.36 -38.13 -38.34
C ARG A 4 -36.44 -38.96 -37.43
N PRO A 5 -35.20 -39.28 -37.82
CA PRO A 5 -34.29 -40.04 -36.97
C PRO A 5 -33.92 -39.21 -35.73
N ALA A 6 -33.94 -39.86 -34.56
CA ALA A 6 -33.55 -39.28 -33.29
C ALA A 6 -32.07 -38.87 -33.35
N ASN A 7 -31.82 -37.60 -33.09
CA ASN A 7 -30.48 -37.04 -33.01
C ASN A 7 -29.80 -37.57 -31.72
N PRO A 8 -28.63 -38.22 -31.79
CA PRO A 8 -27.92 -38.68 -30.62
C PRO A 8 -27.57 -37.49 -29.72
N THR A 9 -27.98 -37.59 -28.46
CA THR A 9 -27.66 -36.66 -27.38
C THR A 9 -26.14 -36.51 -27.27
N HIS A 10 -25.59 -35.42 -27.80
CA HIS A 10 -24.27 -34.98 -27.40
C HIS A 10 -24.31 -34.72 -25.89
N PRO A 11 -23.39 -35.30 -25.10
CA PRO A 11 -23.29 -34.98 -23.68
C PRO A 11 -23.10 -33.46 -23.55
N GLU A 12 -24.04 -32.82 -22.85
CA GLU A 12 -23.93 -31.40 -22.46
C GLU A 12 -22.57 -31.21 -21.79
N ALA A 13 -21.67 -30.53 -22.51
CA ALA A 13 -20.42 -30.06 -21.94
C ALA A 13 -20.78 -28.96 -20.94
N THR A 14 -21.03 -29.35 -19.69
CA THR A 14 -21.27 -28.42 -18.58
C THR A 14 -20.15 -27.38 -18.55
N ALA A 15 -20.53 -26.12 -18.53
CA ALA A 15 -19.67 -24.94 -18.62
C ALA A 15 -18.38 -25.07 -17.79
N ASN A 16 -17.30 -25.37 -18.52
CA ASN A 16 -15.89 -25.10 -18.25
C ASN A 16 -15.50 -24.85 -16.78
N ASP A 17 -15.30 -25.94 -16.05
CA ASP A 17 -14.55 -25.97 -14.80
C ASP A 17 -13.07 -25.70 -15.15
N TYR A 18 -12.68 -24.43 -15.25
CA TYR A 18 -11.30 -24.05 -15.56
C TYR A 18 -10.37 -24.63 -14.47
N ARG A 19 -9.66 -25.69 -14.83
CA ARG A 19 -8.61 -26.29 -14.00
C ARG A 19 -7.30 -25.58 -14.30
N PRO A 20 -6.69 -24.89 -13.31
CA PRO A 20 -5.40 -24.23 -13.50
C PRO A 20 -4.34 -25.23 -13.94
N ASN A 21 -3.61 -24.90 -15.01
CA ASN A 21 -2.50 -25.71 -15.49
C ASN A 21 -1.37 -25.68 -14.44
N LYS A 22 -0.41 -26.61 -14.53
CA LYS A 22 0.77 -26.68 -13.64
C LYS A 22 1.52 -25.35 -13.60
N ALA A 23 1.66 -24.68 -14.74
CA ALA A 23 2.29 -23.36 -14.85
C ALA A 23 1.55 -22.31 -14.00
N ASP A 24 0.22 -22.21 -14.12
CA ASP A 24 -0.59 -21.26 -13.36
C ASP A 24 -0.48 -21.50 -11.85
N ARG A 25 -0.44 -22.77 -11.44
CA ARG A 25 -0.26 -23.14 -10.03
C ARG A 25 1.10 -22.69 -9.50
N VAL A 26 2.18 -22.90 -10.26
CA VAL A 26 3.52 -22.45 -9.87
C VAL A 26 3.54 -20.93 -9.75
N THR A 27 2.99 -20.21 -10.73
CA THR A 27 2.91 -18.74 -10.68
C THR A 27 2.14 -18.25 -9.46
N LEU A 28 1.00 -18.86 -9.14
CA LEU A 28 0.21 -18.50 -7.96
C LEU A 28 0.93 -18.81 -6.65
N VAL A 29 1.64 -19.94 -6.55
CA VAL A 29 2.43 -20.29 -5.35
C VAL A 29 3.56 -19.29 -5.16
N VAL A 30 4.29 -18.95 -6.22
CA VAL A 30 5.37 -17.95 -6.17
C VAL A 30 4.82 -16.59 -5.74
N LEU A 31 3.68 -16.17 -6.30
CA LEU A 31 3.03 -14.91 -5.91
C LEU A 31 2.63 -14.91 -4.43
N LEU A 32 2.03 -15.99 -3.93
CA LEU A 32 1.69 -16.10 -2.51
C LEU A 32 2.94 -16.09 -1.62
N ALA A 33 4.03 -16.74 -2.04
CA ALA A 33 5.29 -16.72 -1.29
C ALA A 33 5.86 -15.30 -1.19
N ILE A 34 5.82 -14.52 -2.28
CA ILE A 34 6.24 -13.11 -2.29
C ILE A 34 5.36 -12.27 -1.35
N VAL A 35 4.04 -12.47 -1.39
CA VAL A 35 3.09 -11.77 -0.50
C VAL A 35 3.36 -12.08 0.98
N LEU A 36 3.65 -13.34 1.30
CA LEU A 36 4.01 -13.75 2.66
C LEU A 36 5.35 -13.15 3.10
N LEU A 37 6.36 -13.14 2.21
CA LEU A 37 7.64 -12.52 2.49
C LEU A 37 7.49 -11.02 2.79
N ALA A 38 6.68 -10.31 2.00
CA ALA A 38 6.36 -8.90 2.25
C ALA A 38 5.65 -8.71 3.60
N ALA A 39 4.77 -9.62 4.00
CA ALA A 39 4.12 -9.58 5.31
C ALA A 39 5.11 -9.77 6.47
N VAL A 40 6.09 -10.68 6.31
CA VAL A 40 7.15 -10.92 7.30
C VAL A 40 8.08 -9.71 7.42
N GLU A 41 8.51 -9.14 6.29
CA GLU A 41 9.30 -7.91 6.27
C GLU A 41 8.54 -6.80 7.01
N ARG A 42 7.26 -6.60 6.67
CA ARG A 42 6.47 -5.54 7.27
C ARG A 42 6.29 -5.71 8.77
N THR A 43 6.04 -6.94 9.21
CA THR A 43 5.90 -7.27 10.63
C THR A 43 7.21 -7.03 11.39
N SER A 44 8.34 -7.43 10.80
CA SER A 44 9.66 -7.21 11.38
C SER A 44 9.95 -5.71 11.51
N THR A 45 9.75 -4.94 10.44
CA THR A 45 9.91 -3.49 10.44
C THR A 45 9.01 -2.81 11.47
N TYR A 46 7.76 -3.26 11.62
CA TYR A 46 6.85 -2.74 12.64
C TYR A 46 7.38 -2.97 14.06
N ILE A 47 7.81 -4.19 14.38
CA ILE A 47 8.34 -4.54 15.70
C ILE A 47 9.60 -3.74 16.01
N TYR A 48 10.55 -3.68 15.07
CA TYR A 48 11.79 -2.92 15.28
C TYR A 48 11.53 -1.44 15.51
N ARG A 49 10.62 -0.83 14.75
CA ARG A 49 10.26 0.57 14.93
C ARG A 49 9.53 0.83 16.24
N LEU A 50 8.63 -0.05 16.66
CA LEU A 50 7.95 0.10 17.94
C LEU A 50 8.94 -0.02 19.11
N ALA A 51 9.86 -0.99 19.03
CA ALA A 51 10.90 -1.18 20.04
C ALA A 51 11.85 0.03 20.09
N GLU A 52 12.27 0.55 18.93
CA GLU A 52 13.13 1.73 18.82
C GLU A 52 12.44 2.98 19.41
N LEU A 53 11.15 3.17 19.16
CA LEU A 53 10.39 4.33 19.67
C LEU A 53 10.22 4.32 21.20
N HIS A 54 10.24 3.14 21.83
CA HIS A 54 10.07 2.99 23.28
C HIS A 54 11.39 2.72 24.01
N ALA A 55 12.48 2.48 23.27
CA ALA A 55 13.80 2.35 23.85
C ALA A 55 14.31 3.71 24.35
N THR A 56 15.12 3.68 25.41
CA THR A 56 15.84 4.87 25.87
C THR A 56 17.07 5.10 24.99
N GLY A 57 17.12 6.20 24.25
CA GLY A 57 18.27 6.58 23.43
C GLY A 57 17.93 7.68 22.43
N SER A 58 18.90 8.10 21.61
CA SER A 58 18.64 9.06 20.54
C SER A 58 17.82 8.40 19.43
N HIS A 59 16.81 9.12 18.93
CA HIS A 59 15.91 8.67 17.89
C HIS A 59 16.11 9.51 16.63
N THR A 60 16.26 8.83 15.50
CA THR A 60 16.33 9.49 14.19
C THR A 60 14.96 9.47 13.54
N VAL A 61 14.33 10.64 13.45
CA VAL A 61 13.04 10.82 12.79
C VAL A 61 13.27 11.36 11.38
N PRO A 62 12.79 10.68 10.33
CA PRO A 62 12.82 11.24 8.97
C PRO A 62 11.83 12.39 8.89
N VAL A 63 12.35 13.60 8.74
CA VAL A 63 11.56 14.83 8.65
C VAL A 63 11.53 15.27 7.20
N LYS A 64 10.34 15.20 6.61
CA LYS A 64 10.14 15.72 5.26
C LYS A 64 9.74 17.18 5.36
N THR A 65 10.71 18.06 5.22
CA THR A 65 10.51 19.51 5.16
C THR A 65 10.32 19.91 3.71
N TYR A 66 9.08 20.09 3.27
CA TYR A 66 8.84 20.61 1.93
C TYR A 66 8.50 22.09 2.04
N GLY A 67 9.33 22.93 1.43
CA GLY A 67 9.19 24.39 1.51
C GLY A 67 9.63 24.99 2.85
N LEU A 68 10.36 24.23 3.68
CA LEU A 68 11.11 24.85 4.78
C LEU A 68 12.32 25.54 4.14
N HIS A 69 12.18 26.83 3.90
CA HIS A 69 13.29 27.72 3.59
C HIS A 69 14.11 27.93 4.88
N ALA A 70 14.74 26.86 5.36
CA ALA A 70 15.76 26.97 6.37
C ALA A 70 17.01 27.49 5.68
N THR A 71 17.34 28.76 5.90
CA THR A 71 18.68 29.28 5.62
C THR A 71 19.64 28.57 6.55
N ALA A 72 20.17 27.43 6.13
CA ALA A 72 21.36 26.88 6.72
C ALA A 72 22.51 27.83 6.34
N GLU A 73 23.21 28.37 7.33
CA GLU A 73 24.45 29.12 7.10
C GLU A 73 25.55 28.11 6.73
N LEU A 74 25.54 27.67 5.47
CA LEU A 74 26.70 27.01 4.90
C LEU A 74 27.67 28.10 4.49
N HIS A 75 28.77 28.20 5.24
CA HIS A 75 29.88 29.08 4.89
C HIS A 75 30.70 28.41 3.80
N ASP A 76 30.86 29.08 2.66
CA ASP A 76 31.91 28.73 1.71
C ASP A 76 33.26 28.85 2.43
N THR A 77 34.04 27.76 2.44
CA THR A 77 35.36 27.71 3.06
C THR A 77 36.36 28.69 2.46
N THR A 78 36.04 29.27 1.29
CA THR A 78 36.88 30.22 0.56
C THR A 78 36.47 31.68 0.76
N SER A 79 35.17 31.98 0.85
CA SER A 79 34.65 33.36 0.92
C SER A 79 33.96 33.74 2.23
N GLY A 80 33.61 32.77 3.08
CA GLY A 80 32.88 32.98 4.34
C GLY A 80 31.47 33.53 4.20
N THR A 81 31.01 33.82 2.97
CA THR A 81 29.69 34.39 2.71
C THR A 81 28.60 33.32 2.81
N PRO A 82 27.51 33.59 3.55
CA PRO A 82 26.37 32.68 3.61
C PRO A 82 25.60 32.70 2.29
N PHE A 83 25.27 31.53 1.75
CA PHE A 83 24.36 31.41 0.61
C PHE A 83 23.11 30.61 1.00
N PRO A 84 21.92 31.01 0.52
CA PRO A 84 20.67 30.36 0.88
C PRO A 84 20.58 28.96 0.25
N ILE A 85 20.08 27.99 1.02
CA ILE A 85 19.87 26.61 0.58
C ILE A 85 18.42 26.24 0.86
N ASP A 86 17.79 25.55 -0.08
CA ASP A 86 16.44 25.01 0.08
C ASP A 86 16.53 23.55 0.55
N VAL A 87 16.04 23.26 1.76
CA VAL A 87 16.12 21.92 2.35
C VAL A 87 14.81 21.19 2.12
N SER A 88 14.74 20.37 1.07
CA SER A 88 13.52 19.65 0.67
C SER A 88 13.26 18.34 1.44
N ALA A 89 14.27 17.79 2.12
CA ALA A 89 14.14 16.60 2.96
C ALA A 89 15.33 16.49 3.92
N GLY A 90 15.11 15.98 5.13
CA GLY A 90 16.16 15.72 6.09
C GLY A 90 15.82 14.61 7.07
N SER A 91 16.75 14.33 7.96
CA SER A 91 16.51 13.52 9.15
C SER A 91 16.95 14.31 10.36
N VAL A 92 16.11 14.35 11.38
CA VAL A 92 16.42 15.01 12.63
C VAL A 92 16.66 13.95 13.68
N THR A 93 17.81 14.03 14.34
CA THR A 93 18.16 13.16 15.46
C THR A 93 17.91 13.92 16.75
N VAL A 94 17.08 13.36 17.63
CA VAL A 94 16.79 13.93 18.94
C VAL A 94 17.07 12.93 20.05
N ASP A 95 17.55 13.41 21.18
CA ASP A 95 17.86 12.54 22.33
C ASP A 95 16.62 11.94 22.99
N ARG A 96 15.48 12.64 22.88
CA ARG A 96 14.18 12.18 23.39
C ARG A 96 13.04 12.69 22.52
N LEU A 97 12.07 11.80 22.31
CA LEU A 97 10.76 12.13 21.76
C LEU A 97 9.79 12.50 22.87
N THR A 98 8.91 13.46 22.61
CA THR A 98 7.81 13.78 23.52
C THR A 98 6.71 12.71 23.42
N SER A 99 5.83 12.63 24.42
CA SER A 99 4.70 11.68 24.39
C SER A 99 3.78 11.88 23.19
N ILE A 100 3.66 13.12 22.69
CA ILE A 100 2.84 13.46 21.52
C ILE A 100 3.52 12.95 20.23
N GLU A 101 4.82 13.23 20.06
CA GLU A 101 5.61 12.75 18.92
C GLU A 101 5.63 11.22 18.85
N THR A 102 5.90 10.55 19.98
CA THR A 102 5.86 9.09 20.08
C THR A 102 4.46 8.55 19.77
N GLY A 103 3.41 9.25 20.20
CA GLY A 103 2.02 8.90 19.90
C GLY A 103 1.72 8.89 18.40
N TYR A 104 2.08 9.96 17.69
CA TYR A 104 1.88 10.05 16.24
C TYR A 104 2.71 9.01 15.48
N LEU A 105 3.97 8.81 15.84
CA LEU A 105 4.83 7.81 15.18
C LEU A 105 4.34 6.39 15.43
N THR A 106 3.89 6.08 16.65
CA THR A 106 3.29 4.78 16.98
C THR A 106 2.03 4.56 16.16
N ALA A 107 1.11 5.53 16.14
CA ALA A 107 -0.11 5.45 15.34
C ALA A 107 0.19 5.29 13.85
N GLN A 108 1.16 6.03 13.31
CA GLN A 108 1.61 5.91 11.93
C GLN A 108 2.00 4.46 11.61
N HIS A 109 2.89 3.87 12.41
CA HIS A 109 3.37 2.51 12.19
C HIS A 109 2.26 1.48 12.32
N THR A 110 1.36 1.65 13.30
CA THR A 110 0.21 0.76 13.51
C THR A 110 -0.78 0.83 12.34
N VAL A 111 -1.14 2.02 11.87
CA VAL A 111 -2.05 2.20 10.72
C VAL A 111 -1.44 1.56 9.47
N ALA A 112 -0.16 1.83 9.20
CA ALA A 112 0.51 1.26 8.04
C ALA A 112 0.60 -0.27 8.12
N TYR A 113 0.83 -0.83 9.31
CA TYR A 113 0.89 -2.27 9.54
C TYR A 113 -0.47 -2.95 9.31
N ILE A 114 -1.54 -2.43 9.92
CA ILE A 114 -2.91 -2.95 9.75
C ILE A 114 -3.34 -2.91 8.29
N ALA A 115 -3.06 -1.81 7.59
CA ALA A 115 -3.38 -1.68 6.18
C ALA A 115 -2.62 -2.71 5.31
N THR A 116 -1.33 -2.95 5.58
CA THR A 116 -0.59 -4.00 4.89
C THR A 116 -1.18 -5.38 5.15
N LEU A 117 -1.54 -5.70 6.40
CA LEU A 117 -2.18 -7.00 6.72
C LEU A 117 -3.53 -7.17 6.01
N ALA A 118 -4.33 -6.11 5.92
CA ALA A 118 -5.59 -6.15 5.18
C ALA A 118 -5.37 -6.46 3.68
N VAL A 119 -4.39 -5.81 3.06
CA VAL A 119 -4.01 -6.06 1.65
C VAL A 119 -3.50 -7.49 1.46
N VAL A 120 -2.57 -7.95 2.32
CA VAL A 120 -2.03 -9.31 2.31
C VAL A 120 -3.17 -10.34 2.43
N THR A 121 -4.10 -10.12 3.37
CA THR A 121 -5.26 -11.00 3.56
C THR A 121 -6.14 -11.03 2.31
N ALA A 122 -6.42 -9.88 1.69
CA ALA A 122 -7.17 -9.81 0.45
C ALA A 122 -6.48 -10.59 -0.68
N LEU A 123 -5.17 -10.47 -0.83
CA LEU A 123 -4.38 -11.21 -1.83
C LEU A 123 -4.37 -12.72 -1.58
N ILE A 124 -4.27 -13.15 -0.32
CA ILE A 124 -4.35 -14.58 0.03
C ILE A 124 -5.74 -15.14 -0.29
N LEU A 125 -6.81 -14.41 0.04
CA LEU A 125 -8.17 -14.82 -0.25
C LEU A 125 -8.43 -14.88 -1.76
N LEU A 126 -7.95 -13.90 -2.53
CA LEU A 126 -8.00 -13.91 -3.99
C LEU A 126 -7.24 -15.11 -4.56
N GLY A 127 -6.00 -15.33 -4.12
CA GLY A 127 -5.19 -16.47 -4.56
C GLY A 127 -5.88 -17.79 -4.27
N ARG A 128 -6.43 -17.97 -3.07
CA ARG A 128 -7.20 -19.15 -2.67
C ARG A 128 -8.43 -19.37 -3.56
N ASN A 129 -9.16 -18.31 -3.92
CA ASN A 129 -10.33 -18.42 -4.78
C ASN A 129 -9.93 -18.76 -6.23
N THR A 130 -8.83 -18.20 -6.72
CA THR A 130 -8.23 -18.54 -8.01
C THR A 130 -7.79 -20.02 -8.06
N PHE A 131 -7.19 -20.55 -7.00
CA PHE A 131 -6.88 -21.99 -6.91
C PHE A 131 -8.12 -22.90 -6.96
N ARG A 132 -9.27 -22.38 -6.55
CA ARG A 132 -10.57 -23.08 -6.61
C ARG A 132 -11.30 -22.89 -7.95
N GLY A 133 -10.65 -22.31 -8.96
CA GLY A 133 -11.24 -22.03 -10.28
C GLY A 133 -12.21 -20.84 -10.29
N ARG A 134 -12.36 -20.13 -9.17
CA ARG A 134 -13.30 -19.01 -9.04
C ARG A 134 -12.55 -17.70 -9.20
N VAL A 135 -12.26 -17.29 -10.43
CA VAL A 135 -11.48 -16.08 -10.73
C VAL A 135 -12.36 -14.84 -10.78
N PHE A 136 -13.42 -14.85 -11.59
CA PHE A 136 -14.26 -13.67 -11.85
C PHE A 136 -15.59 -13.70 -11.09
N SER A 137 -15.54 -13.73 -9.76
CA SER A 137 -16.73 -13.67 -8.91
C SER A 137 -16.97 -12.26 -8.34
N ARG A 138 -18.24 -11.90 -8.09
CA ARG A 138 -18.59 -10.65 -7.38
C ARG A 138 -17.88 -10.54 -6.03
N ALA A 139 -17.72 -11.67 -5.34
CA ALA A 139 -17.00 -11.74 -4.07
C ALA A 139 -15.52 -11.36 -4.23
N ASN A 140 -14.84 -11.86 -5.27
CA ASN A 140 -13.45 -11.50 -5.53
C ASN A 140 -13.29 -10.03 -5.90
N THR A 141 -14.18 -9.49 -6.72
CA THR A 141 -14.18 -8.05 -7.04
C THR A 141 -14.35 -7.21 -5.78
N ALA A 142 -15.24 -7.61 -4.86
CA ALA A 142 -15.41 -6.94 -3.58
C ALA A 142 -14.15 -7.04 -2.69
N ILE A 143 -13.53 -8.22 -2.58
CA ILE A 143 -12.28 -8.42 -1.83
C ILE A 143 -11.16 -7.53 -2.38
N LEU A 144 -11.01 -7.51 -3.71
CA LEU A 144 -10.01 -6.68 -4.39
C LEU A 144 -10.25 -5.18 -4.10
N PHE A 145 -11.50 -4.74 -4.23
CA PHE A 145 -11.86 -3.34 -3.98
C PHE A 145 -11.60 -2.94 -2.53
N VAL A 146 -12.11 -3.71 -1.56
CA VAL A 146 -11.92 -3.45 -0.12
C VAL A 146 -10.44 -3.47 0.24
N GLY A 147 -9.69 -4.47 -0.22
CA GLY A 147 -8.25 -4.56 0.03
C GLY A 147 -7.48 -3.34 -0.47
N ALA A 148 -7.78 -2.88 -1.69
CA ALA A 148 -7.15 -1.70 -2.25
C ALA A 148 -7.56 -0.40 -1.57
N THR A 149 -8.85 -0.23 -1.23
CA THR A 149 -9.31 0.94 -0.49
C THR A 149 -8.65 1.03 0.89
N LEU A 150 -8.54 -0.10 1.61
CA LEU A 150 -7.85 -0.15 2.90
C LEU A 150 -6.34 0.12 2.76
N GLY A 151 -5.70 -0.42 1.72
CA GLY A 151 -4.31 -0.12 1.40
C GLY A 151 -4.06 1.36 1.13
N ALA A 152 -4.90 1.98 0.29
CA ALA A 152 -4.82 3.40 -0.04
C ALA A 152 -5.09 4.30 1.17
N ALA A 153 -6.13 3.99 1.95
CA ALA A 153 -6.44 4.71 3.19
C ALA A 153 -5.28 4.61 4.18
N GLY A 154 -4.74 3.40 4.39
CA GLY A 154 -3.60 3.20 5.27
C GLY A 154 -2.34 3.97 4.85
N TYR A 155 -2.04 4.00 3.56
CA TYR A 155 -0.95 4.82 3.02
C TYR A 155 -1.19 6.31 3.31
N PHE A 156 -2.39 6.81 3.03
CA PHE A 156 -2.74 8.22 3.24
C PHE A 156 -2.64 8.62 4.72
N PHE A 157 -3.31 7.87 5.60
CA PHE A 157 -3.33 8.18 7.03
C PHE A 157 -1.96 8.02 7.69
N SER A 158 -1.17 7.02 7.31
CA SER A 158 0.20 6.88 7.82
C SER A 158 1.09 8.05 7.39
N SER A 159 0.99 8.51 6.14
CA SER A 159 1.70 9.70 5.66
C SER A 159 1.30 10.96 6.42
N LEU A 160 0.00 11.13 6.69
CA LEU A 160 -0.53 12.25 7.47
C LEU A 160 0.01 12.25 8.90
N LEU A 161 -0.01 11.10 9.58
CA LEU A 161 0.51 10.95 10.95
C LEU A 161 2.02 11.23 11.01
N GLN A 162 2.78 10.81 9.99
CA GLN A 162 4.19 11.13 9.87
C GLN A 162 4.43 12.65 9.77
N GLN A 163 3.61 13.35 8.99
CA GLN A 163 3.69 14.79 8.85
C GLN A 163 3.34 15.49 10.17
N MET A 164 2.33 15.02 10.90
CA MET A 164 1.99 15.55 12.22
C MET A 164 3.15 15.37 13.22
N ALA A 165 3.77 14.19 13.27
CA ALA A 165 4.95 13.94 14.11
C ALA A 165 6.13 14.85 13.74
N SER A 166 6.36 15.05 12.44
CA SER A 166 7.43 15.91 11.93
C SER A 166 7.20 17.38 12.28
N ASN A 167 5.97 17.86 12.11
CA ASN A 167 5.60 19.24 12.41
C ASN A 167 5.72 19.54 13.91
N GLU A 168 5.26 18.62 14.77
CA GLU A 168 5.42 18.74 16.21
C GLU A 168 6.91 18.80 16.61
N LEU A 169 7.73 17.93 16.02
CA LEU A 169 9.17 17.89 16.27
C LEU A 169 9.87 19.21 15.88
N ILE A 170 9.56 19.76 14.70
CA ILE A 170 10.11 21.04 14.26
C ILE A 170 9.60 22.18 15.14
N HIS A 171 8.31 22.19 15.47
CA HIS A 171 7.72 23.21 16.33
C HIS A 171 8.42 23.26 17.69
N ARG A 172 8.68 22.09 18.29
CA ARG A 172 9.44 21.98 19.54
C ARG A 172 10.89 22.45 19.39
N LEU A 173 11.59 22.02 18.35
CA LEU A 173 13.01 22.36 18.15
C LEU A 173 13.24 23.82 17.77
N SER A 174 12.24 24.47 17.18
CA SER A 174 12.30 25.89 16.79
C SER A 174 11.78 26.83 17.86
N GLU A 175 11.43 26.33 19.05
CA GLU A 175 10.76 27.09 20.12
C GLU A 175 9.48 27.80 19.62
N GLY A 176 8.81 27.22 18.61
CA GLY A 176 7.62 27.78 17.98
C GLY A 176 7.87 28.85 16.91
N ASN A 177 9.12 29.17 16.58
CA ASN A 177 9.43 30.21 15.59
C ASN A 177 9.28 29.74 14.13
N LEU A 178 9.24 28.43 13.88
CA LEU A 178 8.99 27.86 12.55
C LEU A 178 7.60 27.24 12.50
N GLU A 179 6.66 27.96 11.88
CA GLU A 179 5.37 27.38 11.49
C GLU A 179 5.53 26.64 10.16
N VAL A 180 5.65 25.32 10.23
CA VAL A 180 5.65 24.48 9.02
C VAL A 180 4.21 24.25 8.60
N TRP A 181 3.81 24.91 7.52
CA TRP A 181 2.49 24.71 6.93
C TRP A 181 2.39 23.29 6.37
N MET A 182 1.29 22.64 6.72
CA MET A 182 0.95 21.26 6.39
C MET A 182 0.61 21.13 4.89
N LEU A 183 1.61 21.26 4.03
CA LEU A 183 1.47 20.93 2.61
C LEU A 183 1.85 19.48 2.43
N ALA A 184 0.83 18.67 2.11
CA ALA A 184 0.97 17.28 1.71
C ALA A 184 1.70 17.17 0.35
N SER A 185 2.96 17.57 0.30
CA SER A 185 3.81 17.58 -0.89
C SER A 185 4.71 16.36 -0.92
N GLY A 186 4.16 15.19 -0.59
CA GLY A 186 4.80 13.93 -0.95
C GLY A 186 4.86 13.81 -2.48
N ASN A 187 5.91 13.18 -3.01
CA ASN A 187 5.96 12.83 -4.42
C ASN A 187 4.69 12.02 -4.78
N PRO A 188 3.79 12.52 -5.65
CA PRO A 188 2.54 11.85 -5.95
C PRO A 188 2.74 10.61 -6.83
N THR A 189 3.92 10.45 -7.42
CA THR A 189 4.23 9.40 -8.40
C THR A 189 3.88 7.99 -7.91
N PRO A 190 4.28 7.54 -6.71
CA PRO A 190 3.94 6.19 -6.25
C PRO A 190 2.44 5.98 -6.08
N VAL A 191 1.71 7.01 -5.62
CA VAL A 191 0.25 6.97 -5.47
C VAL A 191 -0.44 6.91 -6.82
N LEU A 192 0.03 7.71 -7.78
CA LEU A 192 -0.50 7.72 -9.14
C LEU A 192 -0.27 6.38 -9.83
N LEU A 193 0.95 5.84 -9.78
CA LEU A 193 1.28 4.53 -10.35
C LEU A 193 0.47 3.40 -9.69
N GLY A 194 0.36 3.42 -8.36
CA GLY A 194 -0.44 2.44 -7.62
C GLY A 194 -1.93 2.50 -7.98
N THR A 195 -2.49 3.71 -8.05
CA THR A 195 -3.90 3.92 -8.42
C THR A 195 -4.17 3.50 -9.86
N LEU A 196 -3.26 3.80 -10.79
CA LEU A 196 -3.35 3.38 -12.18
C LEU A 196 -3.33 1.85 -12.30
N ALA A 197 -2.32 1.21 -11.71
CA ALA A 197 -2.20 -0.25 -11.72
C ALA A 197 -3.44 -0.92 -11.11
N PHE A 198 -3.92 -0.40 -9.98
CA PHE A 198 -5.14 -0.88 -9.34
C PHE A 198 -6.37 -0.73 -10.24
N THR A 199 -6.54 0.42 -10.88
CA THR A 199 -7.68 0.70 -11.76
C THR A 199 -7.71 -0.27 -12.95
N VAL A 200 -6.54 -0.55 -13.55
CA VAL A 200 -6.41 -1.53 -14.64
C VAL A 200 -6.83 -2.93 -14.18
N VAL A 201 -6.35 -3.37 -13.01
CA VAL A 201 -6.71 -4.68 -12.45
C VAL A 201 -8.21 -4.75 -12.14
N LEU A 202 -8.78 -3.73 -11.50
CA LEU A 202 -10.20 -3.68 -11.18
C LEU A 202 -11.07 -3.73 -12.45
N PHE A 203 -10.68 -3.00 -13.49
CA PHE A 203 -11.35 -3.01 -14.79
C PHE A 203 -11.32 -4.42 -15.41
N ALA A 204 -10.16 -5.09 -15.41
CA ALA A 204 -10.03 -6.45 -15.91
C ALA A 204 -10.95 -7.43 -15.16
N TYR A 205 -11.06 -7.32 -13.83
CA TYR A 205 -11.98 -8.13 -13.03
C TYR A 205 -13.45 -7.83 -13.34
N ALA A 206 -13.82 -6.56 -13.51
CA ALA A 206 -15.19 -6.16 -13.82
C ALA A 206 -15.64 -6.66 -15.20
N VAL A 207 -14.78 -6.49 -16.22
CA VAL A 207 -15.03 -6.98 -17.58
C VAL A 207 -15.08 -8.51 -17.60
N GLY A 208 -14.11 -9.18 -16.95
CA GLY A 208 -14.10 -10.65 -16.87
C GLY A 208 -15.36 -11.21 -16.21
N ALA A 209 -15.82 -10.59 -15.11
CA ALA A 209 -17.04 -11.01 -14.42
C ALA A 209 -18.32 -10.77 -15.25
N ARG A 210 -18.31 -9.77 -16.13
CA ARG A 210 -19.41 -9.53 -17.08
C ARG A 210 -19.41 -10.58 -18.19
N LEU A 211 -18.26 -10.81 -18.84
CA LEU A 211 -18.14 -11.78 -19.92
C LEU A 211 -18.51 -13.19 -19.47
N GLN A 212 -18.07 -13.60 -18.27
CA GLN A 212 -18.45 -14.89 -17.70
C GLN A 212 -19.98 -15.03 -17.57
N ARG A 213 -20.66 -13.96 -17.13
CA ARG A 213 -22.12 -13.97 -16.95
C ARG A 213 -22.87 -14.01 -18.29
N GLU A 214 -22.36 -13.35 -19.31
CA GLU A 214 -22.93 -13.38 -20.68
C GLU A 214 -22.80 -14.78 -21.30
N THR A 215 -21.71 -15.50 -21.04
CA THR A 215 -21.55 -16.89 -21.51
C THR A 215 -22.43 -17.89 -20.76
N GLU A 216 -22.69 -17.67 -19.47
CA GLU A 216 -23.58 -18.53 -18.67
C GLU A 216 -25.06 -18.38 -19.09
N GLY A 217 -25.45 -17.25 -19.70
CA GLY A 217 -26.82 -17.01 -20.18
C GLY A 217 -27.13 -17.53 -21.59
N LEU A 218 -26.16 -18.09 -22.29
CA LEU A 218 -26.29 -18.62 -23.66
C LEU A 218 -26.49 -20.15 -23.71
N VAL A 219 -26.42 -20.82 -22.56
CA VAL A 219 -26.62 -22.26 -22.37
C VAL A 219 -27.95 -22.48 -21.66
#